data_AF-A0A6H1ZJL8-F1
#
_entry.id   AF-A0A6H1ZJL8-F1
#
_cell.length_a   1.000
_cell.length_b   1.000
_cell.length_c   1.000
_cell.angle_alpha   90.00
_cell.angle_beta   90.00
_cell.angle_gamma   90.00
#
_symmetry.space_group_name_H-M   'P 1'
#
loop_
_entity.id
_entity.type
_entity.pdbx_description
1 polymer ?
#
loop_
_entity_poly.entity_id
_entity_poly.type
_entity_poly.pdbx_seq_one_letter_code
_entity_poly.pdbx_strand_id
1 'polypeptide(L)'
;MLTDKTQKEKDTTQEPEDVTPKETEPSPKPVEPAPKETPKTHTQEEVDRLVQLTKMESGRERKAIEVERDSLKKQLQAKETEITDIADEREKLQTQIDELSSDDPKKFDLVKKDRDLRERERQLKNERLALDEDKQKNAEKVSKAEKFEMEVLILEIVEDYENGDLDKLKSLCEILEAKSEEQIRRVAETLWTKKAAEPSKPATPPVKPYSGVTDGGVEDSSNLSPREKIDKGIEIAKQKKK
;
A
#
# COMPACT_ATOMS: atom_id res chain seq x y z
N MET A 1 -45.46 -34.76 22.68
CA MET A 1 -45.94 -33.85 21.62
C MET A 1 -44.75 -33.07 21.10
N LEU A 2 -44.13 -33.57 20.04
CA LEU A 2 -43.07 -32.90 19.30
C LEU A 2 -43.65 -32.53 17.93
N THR A 3 -43.50 -31.28 17.51
CA THR A 3 -43.74 -30.87 16.13
C THR A 3 -42.45 -30.30 15.56
N ASP A 4 -41.83 -31.12 14.72
CA ASP A 4 -40.83 -30.76 13.71
C ASP A 4 -41.43 -29.75 12.73
N LYS A 5 -40.67 -28.69 12.42
CA LYS A 5 -40.93 -27.79 11.28
C LYS A 5 -39.69 -27.76 10.41
N THR A 6 -39.68 -28.64 9.42
CA THR A 6 -38.76 -28.63 8.28
C THR A 6 -39.22 -27.55 7.29
N GLN A 7 -38.40 -26.51 7.07
CA GLN A 7 -38.58 -25.59 5.96
C GLN A 7 -37.88 -26.15 4.72
N LYS A 8 -38.64 -26.19 3.62
CA LYS A 8 -38.27 -26.71 2.32
C LYS A 8 -37.71 -25.57 1.48
N GLU A 9 -36.41 -25.61 1.21
CA GLU A 9 -35.74 -24.73 0.25
C GLU A 9 -36.23 -25.02 -1.17
N LYS A 10 -36.47 -23.95 -1.94
CA LYS A 10 -36.79 -23.99 -3.37
C LYS A 10 -35.52 -23.63 -4.12
N ASP A 11 -34.91 -24.66 -4.67
CA ASP A 11 -33.78 -24.61 -5.60
C ASP A 11 -34.31 -24.24 -7.00
N THR A 12 -33.76 -23.19 -7.61
CA THR A 12 -33.98 -22.87 -9.04
C THR A 12 -32.64 -22.90 -9.73
N THR A 13 -32.32 -24.07 -10.27
CA THR A 13 -31.26 -24.28 -11.26
C THR A 13 -31.81 -23.89 -12.64
N GLN A 14 -31.13 -22.96 -13.33
CA GLN A 14 -31.30 -22.75 -14.77
C GLN A 14 -29.98 -23.11 -15.45
N GLU A 15 -30.03 -24.21 -16.21
CA GLU A 15 -29.01 -24.64 -17.16
C GLU A 15 -29.43 -24.15 -18.58
N PRO A 16 -28.50 -23.73 -19.45
CA PRO A 16 -28.82 -23.24 -20.79
C PRO A 16 -28.52 -24.27 -21.89
N GLU A 17 -29.54 -24.66 -22.65
CA GLU A 17 -29.44 -25.28 -23.98
C GLU A 17 -30.63 -24.71 -24.79
N ASP A 18 -30.62 -24.49 -26.10
CA ASP A 18 -29.82 -24.99 -27.20
C ASP A 18 -30.00 -24.02 -28.38
N VAL A 19 -28.98 -23.88 -29.21
CA VAL A 19 -28.94 -23.02 -30.40
C VAL A 19 -29.05 -23.89 -31.64
N THR A 20 -30.14 -23.78 -32.40
CA THR A 20 -30.08 -23.89 -33.87
C THR A 20 -31.33 -23.24 -34.48
N PRO A 21 -31.21 -22.55 -35.64
CA PRO A 21 -31.43 -23.31 -36.86
C PRO A 21 -30.64 -22.85 -38.11
N LYS A 22 -30.35 -23.86 -38.95
CA LYS A 22 -30.37 -23.88 -40.43
C LYS A 22 -29.53 -22.88 -41.23
N GLU A 23 -28.42 -23.44 -41.71
CA GLU A 23 -27.88 -23.36 -43.07
C GLU A 23 -28.93 -23.04 -44.16
N THR A 24 -28.69 -21.97 -44.92
CA THR A 24 -29.13 -21.81 -46.31
C THR A 24 -28.16 -20.81 -46.99
N GLU A 25 -27.25 -21.32 -47.83
CA GLU A 25 -26.54 -20.50 -48.83
C GLU A 25 -27.54 -19.84 -49.79
N PRO A 26 -27.25 -18.59 -50.22
CA PRO A 26 -26.98 -18.44 -51.65
C PRO A 26 -25.84 -17.46 -51.97
N SER A 27 -25.00 -17.89 -52.92
CA SER A 27 -24.20 -17.19 -53.94
C SER A 27 -23.91 -15.66 -53.85
N PRO A 28 -22.70 -15.24 -54.30
CA PRO A 28 -22.14 -13.92 -54.03
C PRO A 28 -22.76 -12.84 -54.92
N LYS A 29 -23.23 -11.75 -54.27
CA LYS A 29 -23.48 -10.47 -54.95
C LYS A 29 -22.30 -9.51 -54.70
N PRO A 30 -22.03 -8.58 -55.64
CA PRO A 30 -20.82 -7.75 -55.65
C PRO A 30 -20.75 -6.83 -54.42
N VAL A 31 -19.55 -6.71 -53.86
CA VAL A 31 -19.21 -5.81 -52.75
C VAL A 31 -19.48 -4.37 -53.16
N GLU A 32 -20.55 -3.79 -52.64
CA GLU A 32 -20.80 -2.35 -52.63
C GLU A 32 -19.88 -1.73 -51.56
N PRO A 33 -19.10 -0.68 -51.86
CA PRO A 33 -18.16 -0.11 -50.92
C PRO A 33 -18.88 0.46 -49.70
N ALA A 34 -18.45 0.05 -48.51
CA ALA A 34 -18.94 0.55 -47.23
C ALA A 34 -18.94 2.09 -47.21
N PRO A 35 -20.04 2.75 -46.78
CA PRO A 35 -20.05 4.19 -46.61
C PRO A 35 -19.04 4.54 -45.51
N LYS A 36 -18.10 5.44 -45.84
CA LYS A 36 -17.22 6.08 -44.86
C LYS A 36 -18.09 6.71 -43.78
N GLU A 37 -18.02 6.19 -42.55
CA GLU A 37 -18.59 6.84 -41.37
C GLU A 37 -17.90 8.20 -41.19
N THR A 38 -18.57 9.27 -41.57
CA THR A 38 -18.17 10.62 -41.19
C THR A 38 -18.41 10.77 -39.68
N PRO A 39 -17.49 11.40 -38.93
CA PRO A 39 -17.74 11.66 -37.51
C PRO A 39 -19.00 12.52 -37.39
N LYS A 40 -20.01 12.02 -36.65
CA LYS A 40 -21.21 12.80 -36.31
C LYS A 40 -20.76 14.00 -35.48
N THR A 41 -20.64 15.17 -36.11
CA THR A 41 -20.43 16.43 -35.40
C THR A 41 -21.73 16.79 -34.70
N HIS A 42 -21.76 16.63 -33.38
CA HIS A 42 -22.87 17.07 -32.54
C HIS A 42 -23.04 18.59 -32.61
N THR A 43 -24.28 19.05 -32.68
CA THR A 43 -24.57 20.47 -32.55
C THR A 43 -24.30 20.94 -31.11
N GLN A 44 -23.97 22.21 -30.91
CA GLN A 44 -23.70 22.75 -29.56
C GLN A 44 -24.85 22.48 -28.59
N GLU A 45 -26.10 22.55 -29.07
CA GLU A 45 -27.29 22.25 -28.28
C GLU A 45 -27.38 20.77 -27.86
N GLU A 46 -26.94 19.84 -28.72
CA GLU A 46 -26.87 18.41 -28.37
C GLU A 46 -25.81 18.14 -27.30
N VAL A 47 -24.66 18.81 -27.39
CA VAL A 47 -23.60 18.73 -26.37
C VAL A 47 -24.12 19.25 -25.03
N ASP A 48 -24.76 20.42 -25.01
CA ASP A 48 -25.30 21.00 -23.78
C ASP A 48 -26.38 20.12 -23.14
N ARG A 49 -27.25 19.51 -23.95
CA ARG A 49 -28.23 18.51 -23.47
C ARG A 49 -27.56 17.28 -22.89
N LEU A 50 -26.53 16.74 -23.55
CA LEU A 50 -25.80 15.58 -23.08
C LEU A 50 -25.10 15.88 -21.74
N VAL A 51 -24.43 17.03 -21.64
CA VAL A 51 -23.78 17.50 -20.41
C VAL A 51 -24.80 17.64 -19.27
N GLN A 52 -25.97 18.22 -19.55
CA GLN A 52 -27.03 18.36 -18.55
C GLN A 52 -27.56 16.99 -18.09
N LEU A 53 -27.75 16.05 -19.02
CA LEU A 53 -28.21 14.70 -18.72
C LEU A 53 -27.19 13.95 -17.86
N THR A 54 -25.90 13.95 -18.24
CA THR A 54 -24.81 13.37 -17.45
C THR A 54 -24.68 14.02 -16.07
N LYS A 55 -24.89 15.34 -15.96
CA LYS A 55 -24.87 16.04 -14.67
C LYS A 55 -26.04 15.62 -13.77
N MET A 56 -27.21 15.36 -14.35
CA MET A 56 -28.35 14.83 -13.59
C MET A 56 -28.13 13.38 -13.15
N GLU A 57 -27.60 12.54 -14.04
CA GLU A 57 -27.29 11.13 -13.74
C GLU A 57 -26.24 11.02 -12.64
N SER A 58 -25.10 11.71 -12.79
CA SER A 58 -24.07 11.76 -11.74
C SER A 58 -24.60 12.33 -10.42
N GLY A 59 -25.54 13.28 -10.46
CA GLY A 59 -26.21 13.79 -9.27
C GLY A 59 -27.10 12.73 -8.57
N ARG A 60 -27.75 11.85 -9.34
CA ARG A 60 -28.54 10.73 -8.80
C ARG A 60 -27.63 9.64 -8.25
N GLU A 61 -26.58 9.29 -8.97
CA GLU A 61 -25.58 8.31 -8.54
C GLU A 61 -24.91 8.74 -7.22
N ARG A 62 -24.48 10.00 -7.11
CA ARG A 62 -23.92 10.52 -5.85
C ARG A 62 -24.88 10.38 -4.67
N LYS A 63 -26.16 10.69 -4.87
CA LYS A 63 -27.18 10.51 -3.82
C LYS A 63 -27.38 9.04 -3.46
N ALA A 64 -27.38 8.14 -4.44
CA ALA A 64 -27.47 6.71 -4.18
C ALA A 64 -26.28 6.22 -3.34
N ILE A 65 -25.06 6.62 -3.73
CA ILE A 65 -23.82 6.32 -3.00
C ILE A 65 -23.85 6.89 -1.58
N GLU A 66 -24.35 8.12 -1.38
CA GLU A 66 -24.49 8.73 -0.05
C GLU A 66 -25.46 7.94 0.84
N VAL A 67 -26.61 7.52 0.30
CA VAL A 67 -27.59 6.71 1.01
C VAL A 67 -27.02 5.34 1.38
N GLU A 68 -26.31 4.69 0.46
CA GLU A 68 -25.62 3.42 0.71
C GLU A 68 -24.54 3.57 1.79
N ARG A 69 -23.70 4.60 1.69
CA ARG A 69 -22.69 4.91 2.71
C ARG A 69 -23.32 5.10 4.09
N ASP A 70 -24.40 5.88 4.17
CA ASP A 70 -25.08 6.15 5.44
C ASP A 70 -25.75 4.90 6.00
N SER A 71 -26.32 4.05 5.13
CA SER A 71 -26.86 2.75 5.52
C SER A 71 -25.78 1.82 6.06
N LEU A 72 -24.66 1.69 5.36
CA LEU A 72 -23.52 0.87 5.79
C LEU A 72 -22.92 1.40 7.09
N LYS A 73 -22.82 2.72 7.27
CA LYS A 73 -22.36 3.34 8.52
C LYS A 73 -23.27 2.97 9.69
N LYS A 74 -24.59 3.02 9.50
CA LYS A 74 -25.55 2.59 10.53
C LYS A 74 -25.44 1.11 10.84
N GLN A 75 -25.25 0.26 9.83
CA GLN A 75 -25.05 -1.18 10.02
C GLN A 75 -23.76 -1.47 10.79
N LEU A 76 -22.66 -0.79 10.45
CA LEU A 76 -21.39 -0.90 11.18
C LEU A 76 -21.56 -0.51 12.65
N GLN A 77 -22.18 0.64 12.92
CA GLN A 77 -22.41 1.10 14.28
C GLN A 77 -23.29 0.11 15.08
N ALA A 78 -24.34 -0.45 14.46
CA ALA A 78 -25.18 -1.45 15.10
C ALA A 78 -24.43 -2.75 15.41
N LYS A 79 -23.52 -3.17 14.51
CA LYS A 79 -22.66 -4.33 14.74
C LYS A 79 -21.59 -4.07 15.80
N GLU A 80 -21.04 -2.87 15.88
CA GLU A 80 -20.11 -2.49 16.94
C GLU A 80 -20.77 -2.54 18.32
N THR A 81 -22.01 -2.03 18.44
CA THR A 81 -22.76 -2.14 19.70
C THR A 81 -23.06 -3.60 20.05
N GLU A 82 -23.50 -4.42 19.09
CA GLU A 82 -23.77 -5.85 19.31
C GLU A 82 -22.51 -6.61 19.75
N ILE A 83 -21.36 -6.33 19.13
CA ILE A 83 -20.08 -6.94 19.51
C ILE A 83 -19.67 -6.53 20.93
N THR A 84 -19.92 -5.28 21.31
CA THR A 84 -19.61 -4.76 22.66
C THR A 84 -20.49 -5.45 23.69
N ASP A 85 -21.80 -5.54 23.46
CA ASP A 85 -22.74 -6.22 24.36
C ASP A 85 -22.36 -7.72 24.53
N ILE A 86 -22.01 -8.41 23.44
CA ILE A 86 -21.54 -9.81 23.50
C ILE A 86 -20.24 -9.94 24.29
N ALA A 87 -19.33 -8.95 24.20
CA ALA A 87 -18.08 -8.96 24.95
C ALA A 87 -18.35 -8.84 26.47
N ASP A 88 -19.25 -7.94 26.87
CA ASP A 88 -19.65 -7.74 28.26
C ASP A 88 -20.34 -8.99 28.83
N GLU A 89 -21.24 -9.62 28.05
CA GLU A 89 -21.89 -10.87 28.44
C GLU A 89 -20.88 -12.01 28.61
N ARG A 90 -19.89 -12.12 27.71
CA ARG A 90 -18.81 -13.11 27.83
C ARG A 90 -17.97 -12.88 29.08
N GLU A 91 -17.64 -11.64 29.42
CA GLU A 91 -16.88 -11.32 30.64
C GLU A 91 -17.67 -11.68 31.90
N LYS A 92 -18.97 -11.39 31.90
CA LYS A 92 -19.87 -11.77 33.00
C LYS A 92 -19.97 -13.29 33.17
N LEU A 93 -20.20 -14.02 32.08
CA LEU A 93 -20.23 -15.49 32.11
C LEU A 93 -18.89 -16.08 32.54
N GLN A 94 -17.78 -15.50 32.12
CA GLN A 94 -16.45 -15.93 32.54
C GLN A 94 -16.26 -15.76 34.04
N THR A 95 -16.66 -14.63 34.62
CA THR A 95 -16.60 -14.39 36.07
C THR A 95 -17.42 -15.43 36.84
N GLN A 96 -18.62 -15.76 36.34
CA GLN A 96 -19.45 -16.81 36.94
C GLN A 96 -18.81 -18.20 36.85
N ILE A 97 -18.13 -18.53 35.75
CA ILE A 97 -17.37 -19.78 35.62
C ILE A 97 -16.22 -19.82 36.61
N ASP A 98 -15.47 -18.73 36.75
CA ASP A 98 -14.35 -18.61 37.68
C ASP A 98 -14.82 -18.81 39.15
N GLU A 99 -15.95 -18.19 39.52
CA GLU A 99 -16.57 -18.37 40.84
C GLU A 99 -17.00 -19.83 41.09
N LEU A 100 -17.73 -20.44 40.14
CA LEU A 100 -18.23 -21.83 40.27
C LEU A 100 -17.12 -22.89 40.19
N SER A 101 -15.99 -22.57 39.57
CA SER A 101 -14.84 -23.48 39.44
C SER A 101 -13.87 -23.39 40.61
N SER A 102 -13.99 -22.37 41.48
CA SER A 102 -13.11 -22.17 42.63
C SER A 102 -13.17 -23.30 43.67
N ASP A 103 -14.29 -24.02 43.75
CA ASP A 103 -14.49 -25.15 44.66
C ASP A 103 -13.78 -26.45 44.21
N ASP A 104 -13.34 -26.53 42.95
CA ASP A 104 -12.61 -27.67 42.39
C ASP A 104 -11.24 -27.20 41.82
N PRO A 105 -10.13 -27.47 42.51
CA PRO A 105 -8.79 -27.01 42.11
C PRO A 105 -8.41 -27.37 40.67
N LYS A 106 -8.87 -28.53 40.17
CA LYS A 106 -8.55 -28.97 38.80
C LYS A 106 -9.32 -28.15 37.76
N LYS A 107 -10.57 -27.79 38.05
CA LYS A 107 -11.38 -26.95 37.15
C LYS A 107 -10.86 -25.52 37.14
N PHE A 108 -10.52 -24.98 38.31
CA PHE A 108 -9.89 -23.67 38.43
C PHE A 108 -8.61 -23.57 37.57
N ASP A 109 -7.72 -24.56 37.64
CA ASP A 109 -6.49 -24.60 36.83
C ASP A 109 -6.77 -24.64 35.32
N LEU A 110 -7.80 -25.37 34.88
CA LEU A 110 -8.20 -25.42 33.47
C LEU A 110 -8.76 -24.09 32.99
N VAL A 111 -9.63 -23.47 33.78
CA VAL A 111 -10.22 -22.16 33.49
C VAL A 111 -9.13 -21.08 33.41
N LYS A 112 -8.16 -21.11 34.33
CA LYS A 112 -6.99 -20.23 34.29
C LYS A 112 -6.16 -20.42 33.02
N LYS A 113 -5.88 -21.66 32.60
CA LYS A 113 -5.15 -21.94 31.36
C LYS A 113 -5.91 -21.47 30.12
N ASP A 114 -7.22 -21.65 30.08
CA ASP A 114 -8.06 -21.18 28.98
C ASP A 114 -8.03 -19.65 28.87
N ARG A 115 -8.08 -18.95 30.00
CA ARG A 115 -7.90 -17.49 30.07
C ARG A 115 -6.54 -17.05 29.53
N ASP A 116 -5.46 -17.68 29.99
CA ASP A 116 -4.10 -17.38 29.53
C ASP A 116 -3.94 -17.63 28.01
N LEU A 117 -4.59 -18.66 27.47
CA LEU A 117 -4.59 -18.94 26.03
C LEU A 117 -5.34 -17.87 25.25
N ARG A 118 -6.55 -17.49 25.67
CA ARG A 118 -7.33 -16.42 25.01
C ARG A 118 -6.62 -15.07 25.05
N GLU A 119 -5.93 -14.76 26.16
CA GLU A 119 -5.15 -13.54 26.27
C GLU A 119 -3.96 -13.54 25.31
N ARG A 120 -3.22 -14.65 25.22
CA ARG A 120 -2.15 -14.81 24.22
C ARG A 120 -2.67 -14.72 22.77
N GLU A 121 -3.80 -15.33 22.47
CA GLU A 121 -4.42 -15.22 21.14
C GLU A 121 -4.79 -13.78 20.80
N ARG A 122 -5.36 -13.04 21.76
CA ARG A 122 -5.65 -11.61 21.60
C ARG A 122 -4.38 -10.79 21.38
N GLN A 123 -3.32 -11.04 22.16
CA GLN A 123 -2.02 -10.39 21.99
C GLN A 123 -1.44 -10.66 20.61
N LEU A 124 -1.39 -11.93 20.16
CA LEU A 124 -0.89 -12.30 18.83
C LEU A 124 -1.70 -11.65 17.70
N LYS A 125 -3.02 -11.53 17.85
CA LYS A 125 -3.86 -10.85 16.87
C LYS A 125 -3.52 -9.36 16.78
N ASN A 126 -3.35 -8.69 17.92
CA ASN A 126 -2.98 -7.28 17.98
C ASN A 126 -1.57 -7.04 17.42
N GLU A 127 -0.61 -7.91 17.73
CA GLU A 127 0.75 -7.85 17.19
C GLU A 127 0.77 -8.03 15.67
N ARG A 128 -0.04 -8.94 15.12
CA ARG A 128 -0.18 -9.09 13.66
C ARG A 128 -0.74 -7.84 13.00
N LEU A 129 -1.79 -7.25 13.57
CA LEU A 129 -2.36 -6.01 13.05
C LEU A 129 -1.35 -4.86 13.07
N ALA A 130 -0.63 -4.69 14.20
CA ALA A 130 0.41 -3.68 14.31
C ALA A 130 1.54 -3.89 13.30
N LEU A 131 1.96 -5.14 13.10
CA LEU A 131 3.00 -5.50 12.15
C LEU A 131 2.57 -5.24 10.70
N ASP A 132 1.31 -5.52 10.35
CA ASP A 132 0.77 -5.24 9.02
C ASP A 132 0.63 -3.73 8.76
N GLU A 133 0.21 -2.94 9.76
CA GLU A 133 0.24 -1.48 9.69
C GLU A 133 1.66 -0.94 9.50
N ASP A 134 2.64 -1.47 10.23
CA ASP A 134 4.03 -1.05 10.14
C ASP A 134 4.63 -1.42 8.78
N LYS A 135 4.29 -2.58 8.22
CA LYS A 135 4.65 -2.96 6.84
C LYS A 135 4.11 -1.98 5.82
N GLN A 136 2.84 -1.59 5.94
CA GLN A 136 2.22 -0.60 5.04
C GLN A 136 2.92 0.75 5.13
N LYS A 137 3.11 1.27 6.35
CA LYS A 137 3.85 2.53 6.60
C LYS A 137 5.27 2.46 6.04
N ASN A 138 5.94 1.32 6.19
CA ASN A 138 7.29 1.16 5.67
C ASN A 138 7.31 1.08 4.13
N ALA A 139 6.37 0.37 3.51
CA ALA A 139 6.22 0.33 2.06
C ALA A 139 5.97 1.73 1.46
N GLU A 140 5.15 2.55 2.11
CA GLU A 140 4.96 3.95 1.71
C GLU A 140 6.23 4.79 1.83
N LYS A 141 7.00 4.62 2.92
CA LYS A 141 8.28 5.32 3.11
C LYS A 141 9.29 4.92 2.04
N VAL A 142 9.41 3.62 1.74
CA VAL A 142 10.28 3.11 0.69
C VAL A 142 9.87 3.68 -0.66
N SER A 143 8.57 3.65 -1.01
CA SER A 143 8.09 4.21 -2.27
C SER A 143 8.36 5.72 -2.40
N LYS A 144 8.24 6.49 -1.30
CA LYS A 144 8.61 7.91 -1.29
C LYS A 144 10.11 8.12 -1.48
N ALA A 145 10.94 7.31 -0.84
CA ALA A 145 12.39 7.37 -0.99
C ALA A 145 12.82 7.02 -2.43
N GLU A 146 12.28 5.95 -3.01
CA GLU A 146 12.55 5.56 -4.40
C GLU A 146 12.16 6.66 -5.39
N LYS A 147 11.01 7.31 -5.19
CA LYS A 147 10.60 8.46 -6.02
C LYS A 147 11.56 9.64 -5.89
N PHE A 148 12.00 9.94 -4.67
CA PHE A 148 12.95 11.02 -4.44
C PHE A 148 14.32 10.73 -5.05
N GLU A 149 14.83 9.50 -4.91
CA GLU A 149 16.08 9.06 -5.55
C GLU A 149 15.99 9.18 -7.07
N MET A 150 14.86 8.77 -7.66
CA MET A 150 14.61 8.93 -9.09
C MET A 150 14.58 10.41 -9.50
N GLU A 151 13.93 11.29 -8.73
CA GLU A 151 13.92 12.73 -9.00
C GLU A 151 15.32 13.34 -8.96
N VAL A 152 16.16 12.95 -7.99
CA VAL A 152 17.55 13.40 -7.91
C VAL A 152 18.35 12.92 -9.13
N LEU A 153 18.23 11.65 -9.52
CA LEU A 153 18.91 11.12 -10.71
C LEU A 153 18.47 11.85 -11.99
N ILE A 154 17.18 12.12 -12.16
CA ILE A 154 16.66 12.87 -13.31
C ILE A 154 17.25 14.29 -13.31
N LEU A 155 17.32 14.95 -12.15
CA LEU A 155 17.90 16.29 -12.04
C LEU A 155 19.38 16.31 -12.44
N GLU A 156 20.18 15.38 -11.92
CA GLU A 156 21.59 15.23 -12.27
C GLU A 156 21.78 14.99 -13.77
N ILE A 157 20.95 14.13 -14.38
CA ILE A 157 21.01 13.84 -15.81
C ILE A 157 20.63 15.07 -16.63
N VAL A 158 19.57 15.80 -16.26
CA VAL A 158 19.10 16.98 -17.00
C VAL A 158 20.15 18.08 -17.06
N GLU A 159 20.96 18.26 -16.00
CA GLU A 159 22.05 19.24 -15.96
C GLU A 159 23.14 18.99 -17.03
N ASP A 160 23.31 17.75 -17.48
CA ASP A 160 24.29 17.36 -18.51
C ASP A 160 23.86 17.73 -19.95
N TYR A 161 22.61 18.14 -20.19
CA TYR A 161 22.07 18.39 -21.53
C TYR A 161 21.71 19.86 -21.78
N GLU A 162 21.80 20.29 -23.03
CA GLU A 162 21.38 21.63 -23.45
C GLU A 162 19.85 21.75 -23.49
N ASN A 163 19.30 22.77 -22.82
CA ASN A 163 17.85 22.99 -22.69
C ASN A 163 17.10 21.81 -22.06
N GLY A 164 17.75 21.08 -21.14
CA GLY A 164 17.12 20.02 -20.38
C GLY A 164 15.92 20.53 -19.58
N ASP A 165 14.81 19.79 -19.63
CA ASP A 165 13.58 20.08 -18.91
C ASP A 165 13.25 18.91 -17.97
N LEU A 166 13.30 19.20 -16.66
CA LEU A 166 13.09 18.24 -15.59
C LEU A 166 11.70 17.60 -15.66
N ASP A 167 10.66 18.41 -15.83
CA ASP A 167 9.27 17.95 -15.79
C ASP A 167 8.96 17.06 -17.00
N LYS A 168 9.53 17.40 -18.15
CA LYS A 168 9.41 16.61 -19.38
C LYS A 168 10.15 15.27 -19.28
N LEU A 169 11.38 15.25 -18.75
CA LEU A 169 12.10 13.98 -18.57
C LEU A 169 11.40 13.08 -17.55
N LYS A 170 10.93 13.65 -16.44
CA LYS A 170 10.19 12.93 -15.40
C LYS A 170 8.92 12.29 -15.95
N SER A 171 8.11 13.05 -16.69
CA SER A 171 6.87 12.54 -17.30
C SER A 171 7.15 11.38 -18.27
N LEU A 172 8.23 11.47 -19.06
CA LEU A 172 8.61 10.42 -20.00
C LEU A 172 9.20 9.18 -19.30
N CYS A 173 9.93 9.35 -18.20
CA CYS A 173 10.41 8.23 -17.39
C CYS A 173 9.24 7.49 -16.72
N GLU A 174 8.20 8.21 -16.29
CA GLU A 174 6.96 7.61 -15.76
C GLU A 174 6.20 6.83 -16.85
N ILE A 175 6.06 7.38 -18.06
CA ILE A 175 5.37 6.73 -19.18
C ILE A 175 6.12 5.49 -19.69
N LEU A 176 7.46 5.57 -19.77
CA LEU A 176 8.31 4.48 -20.29
C LEU A 176 8.77 3.51 -19.20
N GLU A 177 8.32 3.70 -17.95
CA GLU A 177 8.73 2.93 -16.78
C GLU A 177 10.27 2.80 -16.63
N ALA A 178 10.99 3.86 -16.98
CA ALA A 178 12.45 3.91 -16.86
C ALA A 178 12.84 4.12 -15.40
N LYS A 179 13.39 3.07 -14.76
CA LYS A 179 13.74 3.08 -13.32
C LYS A 179 15.23 3.11 -13.03
N SER A 180 16.07 2.76 -14.02
CA SER A 180 17.52 2.77 -13.86
C SER A 180 18.14 4.02 -14.48
N GLU A 181 19.26 4.47 -13.92
CA GLU A 181 20.00 5.62 -14.42
C GLU A 181 20.33 5.50 -15.92
N GLU A 182 20.74 4.32 -16.38
CA GLU A 182 21.04 4.08 -17.81
C GLU A 182 19.82 4.26 -18.70
N GLN A 183 18.64 3.80 -18.25
CA GLN A 183 17.39 3.98 -19.00
C GLN A 183 17.00 5.45 -19.05
N ILE A 184 17.10 6.16 -17.92
CA ILE A 184 16.79 7.59 -17.83
C ILE A 184 17.74 8.39 -18.74
N ARG A 185 19.04 8.06 -18.75
CA ARG A 185 20.02 8.67 -19.66
C ARG A 185 19.65 8.43 -21.13
N ARG A 186 19.29 7.21 -21.52
CA ARG A 186 18.86 6.92 -22.90
C ARG A 186 17.65 7.73 -23.32
N VAL A 187 16.66 7.89 -22.42
CA VAL A 187 15.50 8.75 -22.69
C VAL A 187 15.96 10.20 -22.87
N ALA A 188 16.84 10.71 -22.01
CA ALA A 188 17.39 12.06 -22.15
C ALA A 188 18.17 12.27 -23.45
N GLU A 189 19.01 11.31 -23.87
CA GLU A 189 19.76 11.34 -25.14
C GLU A 189 18.85 11.41 -26.38
N THR A 190 17.65 10.83 -26.30
CA THR A 190 16.68 10.92 -27.41
C THR A 190 16.00 12.29 -27.51
N LEU A 191 16.00 13.07 -26.42
CA LEU A 191 15.30 14.34 -26.32
C LEU A 191 16.20 15.54 -26.54
N TRP A 192 17.43 15.48 -26.05
CA TRP A 192 18.33 16.63 -26.01
C TRP A 192 19.74 16.30 -26.46
N THR A 193 20.42 17.31 -26.99
CA THR A 193 21.85 17.24 -27.28
C THR A 193 22.64 17.43 -25.99
N LYS A 194 23.60 16.53 -25.74
CA LYS A 194 24.49 16.64 -24.59
C LYS A 194 25.27 17.95 -24.66
N LYS A 195 25.34 18.67 -23.55
CA LYS A 195 26.08 19.93 -23.48
C LYS A 195 27.54 19.66 -23.83
N ALA A 196 28.09 20.44 -24.75
CA ALA A 196 29.50 20.31 -25.09
C ALA A 196 30.32 20.46 -23.81
N ALA A 197 31.14 19.46 -23.48
CA ALA A 197 31.97 19.49 -22.30
C ALA A 197 32.82 20.77 -22.34
N GLU A 198 32.55 21.72 -21.45
CA GLU A 198 33.48 22.81 -21.21
C GLU A 198 34.83 22.16 -20.85
N PRO A 199 35.95 22.62 -21.43
CA PRO A 199 37.26 22.07 -21.12
C PRO A 199 37.42 22.13 -19.60
N SER A 200 37.66 20.95 -19.01
CA SER A 200 37.85 20.75 -17.58
C SER A 200 38.58 21.95 -16.98
N LYS A 201 37.96 22.66 -16.04
CA LYS A 201 38.68 23.59 -15.17
C LYS A 201 39.98 22.90 -14.72
N PRO A 202 41.17 23.53 -14.88
CA PRO A 202 42.41 22.91 -14.46
C PRO A 202 42.28 22.51 -13.00
N ALA A 203 42.61 21.24 -12.72
CA ALA A 203 42.58 20.66 -11.40
C ALA A 203 43.12 21.64 -10.37
N THR A 204 42.24 22.12 -9.49
CA THR A 204 42.65 22.82 -8.29
C THR A 204 43.64 21.90 -7.59
N PRO A 205 44.89 22.34 -7.32
CA PRO A 205 45.85 21.48 -6.65
C PRO A 205 45.25 21.03 -5.32
N PRO A 206 45.48 19.76 -4.90
CA PRO A 206 44.91 19.24 -3.67
C PRO A 206 45.33 20.16 -2.51
N VAL A 207 44.35 20.89 -1.97
CA VAL A 207 44.50 21.53 -0.67
C VAL A 207 44.72 20.38 0.29
N LYS A 208 45.96 20.22 0.76
CA LYS A 208 46.25 19.32 1.88
C LYS A 208 45.28 19.70 2.98
N PRO A 209 44.38 18.81 3.45
CA PRO A 209 43.69 19.08 4.69
C PRO A 209 44.80 19.30 5.72
N TYR A 210 44.79 20.47 6.34
CA TYR A 210 45.53 20.68 7.57
C TYR A 210 45.00 19.61 8.52
N SER A 211 45.74 18.51 8.61
CA SER A 211 45.62 17.49 9.63
C SER A 211 45.87 18.21 10.94
N GLY A 212 44.81 18.81 11.48
CA GLY A 212 44.70 19.15 12.88
C GLY A 212 44.79 17.82 13.62
N VAL A 213 46.02 17.38 13.88
CA VAL A 213 46.34 16.38 14.86
C VAL A 213 45.95 16.99 16.20
N THR A 214 44.67 16.90 16.56
CA THR A 214 44.30 16.83 17.95
C THR A 214 44.55 15.39 18.34
N ASP A 215 45.74 15.17 18.89
CA ASP A 215 46.15 13.96 19.57
C ASP A 215 45.16 13.74 20.73
N GLY A 216 44.12 12.96 20.44
CA GLY A 216 42.93 12.80 21.24
C GLY A 216 42.59 11.32 21.40
N GLY A 217 43.57 10.55 21.90
CA GLY A 217 43.33 9.32 22.66
C GLY A 217 42.46 8.26 22.00
N VAL A 218 42.89 7.70 20.87
CA VAL A 218 42.42 6.37 20.44
C VAL A 218 43.34 5.34 21.10
N GLU A 219 43.02 4.95 22.32
CA GLU A 219 43.52 3.67 22.83
C GLU A 219 42.80 2.55 22.07
N ASP A 220 43.61 1.83 21.32
CA ASP A 220 43.25 0.73 20.45
C ASP A 220 42.57 -0.40 21.25
N SER A 221 41.23 -0.35 21.32
CA SER A 221 40.38 -1.35 21.97
C SER A 221 39.93 -2.45 21.01
N SER A 222 40.42 -2.43 19.78
CA SER A 222 40.04 -3.37 18.72
C SER A 222 40.57 -4.80 18.98
N ASN A 223 41.68 -4.94 19.73
CA ASN A 223 42.33 -6.23 20.01
C ASN A 223 42.01 -6.85 21.39
N LEU A 224 41.09 -6.26 22.16
CA LEU A 224 40.72 -6.80 23.48
C LEU A 224 39.65 -7.89 23.36
N SER A 225 39.84 -8.98 24.10
CA SER A 225 38.80 -10.00 24.28
C SER A 225 37.53 -9.39 24.87
N PRO A 226 36.32 -9.91 24.58
CA PRO A 226 35.07 -9.40 25.13
C PRO A 226 35.08 -9.24 26.66
N ARG A 227 35.79 -10.11 27.40
CA ARG A 227 35.96 -9.98 28.86
C ARG A 227 36.79 -8.76 29.26
N GLU A 228 37.89 -8.51 28.56
CA GLU A 228 38.79 -7.40 28.86
C GLU A 228 38.15 -6.04 28.54
N LYS A 229 37.25 -6.00 27.55
CA LYS A 229 36.43 -4.81 27.25
C LYS A 229 35.48 -4.45 28.40
N ILE A 230 34.90 -5.45 29.05
CA ILE A 230 33.99 -5.25 30.18
C ILE A 230 34.77 -4.74 31.39
N ASP A 231 35.91 -5.36 31.71
CA ASP A 231 36.73 -4.94 32.85
C ASP A 231 37.27 -3.51 32.68
N LYS A 232 37.74 -3.16 31.48
CA LYS A 232 38.17 -1.80 31.15
C LYS A 232 37.02 -0.79 31.22
N GLY A 233 35.82 -1.17 30.81
CA GLY A 233 34.61 -0.36 30.95
C GLY A 233 34.24 -0.08 32.41
N ILE A 234 34.36 -1.07 33.30
CA ILE A 234 34.10 -0.93 34.74
C ILE A 234 35.15 -0.01 35.38
N GLU A 235 36.41 -0.10 34.96
CA GLU A 235 37.50 0.72 35.49
C GLU A 235 37.35 2.20 35.10
N ILE A 236 37.00 2.48 33.84
CA ILE A 236 36.71 3.85 33.38
C ILE A 236 35.50 4.44 34.13
N ALA A 237 34.47 3.63 34.39
CA ALA A 237 33.30 4.06 35.16
C ALA A 237 33.62 4.38 36.63
N LYS A 238 34.62 3.71 37.23
CA LYS A 238 35.11 4.02 38.59
C LYS A 238 35.93 5.31 38.63
N GLN A 239 36.72 5.59 37.60
CA GLN A 239 37.50 6.83 37.52
C GLN A 239 36.63 8.07 37.35
N LYS A 240 35.51 7.97 36.63
CA LYS A 240 34.54 9.08 36.47
C LYS A 240 33.67 9.36 37.71
N LYS A 241 33.73 8.51 38.75
CA LYS A 241 33.00 8.68 40.02
C LYS A 241 33.86 9.23 41.16
N LYS A 242 35.13 9.57 40.91
CA LYS A 242 35.98 10.36 41.80
C LYS A 242 36.06 11.78 41.30
#